data_AF-A0A356P7W5-F1
#
_entry.id   AF-A0A356P7W5-F1
#
_cell.length_a   1.000
_cell.length_b   1.000
_cell.length_c   1.000
_cell.angle_alpha   90.00
_cell.angle_beta   90.00
_cell.angle_gamma   90.00
#
_symmetry.space_group_name_H-M   'P 1'
#
loop_
_entity.id
_entity.type
_entity.pdbx_description
1 polymer ?
#
loop_
_entity_poly.entity_id
_entity_poly.type
_entity_poly.pdbx_seq_one_letter_code
_entity_poly.pdbx_strand_id
1 'polypeptide(L)' 'MKKIGIVLDSTGYLPNDILEQFQIRVVPLSVNI' A
#
# COMPACT_ATOMS: atom_id res chain seq x y z
N MET A 1 -3.84 -13.39 -19.94
CA MET A 1 -4.18 -12.34 -18.96
C MET A 1 -2.90 -11.80 -18.32
N LYS A 2 -2.74 -10.48 -18.22
CA LYS A 2 -1.58 -9.86 -17.53
C LYS A 2 -1.91 -9.69 -16.05
N LYS A 3 -0.96 -9.97 -15.17
CA LYS A 3 -1.08 -9.71 -13.73
C LYS A 3 -0.78 -8.22 -13.47
N ILE A 4 -1.61 -7.56 -12.66
CA ILE A 4 -1.46 -6.15 -12.27
C ILE A 4 -1.31 -6.11 -10.75
N GLY A 5 -0.35 -5.34 -10.24
CA GLY A 5 -0.15 -5.09 -8.82
C GLY A 5 -0.49 -3.64 -8.45
N ILE A 6 -0.96 -3.43 -7.23
CA ILE A 6 -1.28 -2.10 -6.68
C ILE A 6 -0.24 -1.76 -5.62
N VAL A 7 0.35 -0.57 -5.74
CA VAL A 7 1.37 -0.06 -4.81
C VAL A 7 0.94 1.33 -4.35
N LEU A 8 1.09 1.59 -3.06
CA LEU A 8 0.71 2.83 -2.37
C LEU A 8 1.84 3.24 -1.41
N ASP A 9 1.93 4.51 -1.04
CA ASP A 9 2.84 4.97 0.02
C ASP A 9 2.17 4.99 1.41
N SER A 10 2.94 5.25 2.47
CA SER A 10 2.40 5.30 3.83
C SER A 10 1.45 6.46 4.11
N THR A 11 1.23 7.38 3.17
CA THR A 11 0.31 8.52 3.32
C THR A 11 -1.09 8.24 2.79
N GLY A 12 -1.32 7.06 2.19
CA GLY A 12 -2.65 6.67 1.74
C GLY A 12 -3.60 6.19 2.84
N TYR A 13 -3.09 5.93 4.06
CA TYR A 13 -3.85 5.60 5.27
C TYR A 13 -5.03 4.61 5.08
N LEU A 14 -4.87 3.61 4.20
CA LEU A 14 -5.89 2.59 4.02
C LEU A 14 -5.94 1.64 5.23
N PRO A 15 -7.14 1.22 5.66
CA PRO A 15 -7.30 0.17 6.66
C PRO A 15 -6.60 -1.15 6.28
N ASN A 16 -6.06 -1.86 7.27
CA ASN A 16 -5.28 -3.09 7.03
C ASN A 16 -6.08 -4.21 6.35
N ASP A 17 -7.37 -4.32 6.66
CA ASP A 17 -8.29 -5.27 6.02
C ASP A 17 -8.40 -5.02 4.50
N ILE A 18 -8.44 -3.77 4.07
CA ILE A 18 -8.41 -3.39 2.64
C ILE A 18 -7.06 -3.73 2.02
N LEU A 19 -5.95 -3.43 2.70
CA LEU A 19 -4.61 -3.74 2.20
C LEU A 19 -4.43 -5.25 1.96
N GLU A 20 -4.90 -6.07 2.89
CA GLU A 20 -4.85 -7.53 2.80
C GLU A 20 -5.78 -8.07 1.72
N GLN A 21 -7.05 -7.62 1.70
CA GLN A 21 -8.07 -8.08 0.75
C GLN A 21 -7.64 -7.88 -0.71
N PHE A 22 -6.98 -6.74 -1.00
CA PHE A 22 -6.58 -6.38 -2.36
C PHE A 22 -5.08 -6.61 -2.64
N GLN A 23 -4.34 -7.19 -1.69
CA GLN A 23 -2.90 -7.44 -1.80
C GLN A 23 -2.10 -6.17 -2.18
N ILE A 24 -2.47 -5.03 -1.57
CA ILE A 24 -1.83 -3.73 -1.83
C ILE A 24 -0.51 -3.68 -1.09
N ARG A 25 0.58 -3.36 -1.80
CA ARG A 25 1.89 -3.16 -1.20
C ARG A 25 2.06 -1.71 -0.76
N VAL A 26 2.33 -1.50 0.53
CA VAL A 26 2.65 -0.17 1.08
C VAL A 26 4.15 0.07 1.07
N VAL A 27 4.57 1.24 0.59
CA VAL A 27 5.95 1.73 0.62
C VAL A 27 6.07 2.77 1.73
N PRO A 28 6.86 2.54 2.78
CA PRO A 28 6.98 3.47 3.89
C PRO A 28 7.79 4.71 3.49
N LEU A 29 7.31 5.89 3.88
CA LEU A 29 8.08 7.13 3.81
C LEU A 29 8.81 7.37 5.13
N SER A 30 10.06 7.82 5.03
CA SER A 30 10.86 8.22 6.19
C SER A 30 10.56 9.68 6.55
N VAL A 31 10.43 9.98 7.84
CA VAL A 31 10.29 11.34 8.35
C VAL A 31 11.57 11.71 9.08
N ASN A 32 12.16 12.85 8.73
CA ASN A 32 13.31 13.40 9.43
C ASN A 32 12.82 14.54 10.34
N ILE A 33 13.09 14.44 11.64
CA ILE A 33 12.61 15.37 12.68
C ILE A 33 13.74 16.33 13.04
#